data_AF-A0A0N5C1N3-F1
#
_entry.id   AF-A0A0N5C1N3-F1
#
_cell.length_a   1.000
_cell.length_b   1.000
_cell.length_c   1.000
_cell.angle_alpha   90.00
_cell.angle_beta   90.00
_cell.angle_gamma   90.00
#
_symmetry.space_group_name_H-M   'P 1'
#
loop_
_entity.id
_entity.type
_entity.pdbx_description
1 polymer ?
#
loop_
_entity_poly.entity_id
_entity_poly.type
_entity_poly.pdbx_seq_one_letter_code
_entity_poly.pdbx_strand_id
1 'polypeptide(L)'
;MLVQCQYCSEKHLHDHIILHIRESHVEKGSVELKNLKCPITECTRNILNNERKYMNITDLLKHFNRNHFQQSKKNKCIEKCSNLNECNIDNNVLINSVIVEENNHQEILKEGEEDSKKSETVDSLLLDFVSNNHASDKLYYNVFDLFQKILQILGDENSLEILNNTKFKNIIKNKNNYVHEKSLLSNCANEKINIPKNKKRRLNNEEEVNSRMKYILKRKKYNIYHIDLNEDIRNYVNKFSKIIDKNSKYLKVVLFFDDICVNNLCTGHTKNGNISHSAYRIIHNNDTENTSTQMSQIVHYRTYALCMTNIAKSDKYESYINFVLSQFENRSIRLFDGSEIILKIHCIIGDHPLMQSIFKHIQNYRSVGRINACRACTLLPNEYESHMTCSMTRSFLKNILPSEIAI
;
A
#
# COMPACT_ATOMS: atom_id res chain seq x y z
N MET A 1 5.24 -32.33 1.79
CA MET A 1 6.52 -33.08 1.83
C MET A 1 6.95 -33.20 3.28
N LEU A 2 7.35 -34.39 3.72
CA LEU A 2 7.85 -34.61 5.08
C LEU A 2 9.38 -34.49 5.11
N VAL A 3 9.91 -33.82 6.12
CA VAL A 3 11.32 -33.61 6.37
C VAL A 3 11.66 -34.25 7.72
N GLN A 4 12.72 -35.03 7.75
CA GLN A 4 13.19 -35.63 8.98
C GLN A 4 13.97 -34.61 9.81
N CYS A 5 13.62 -34.46 11.07
CA CYS A 5 14.35 -33.65 12.03
C CYS A 5 15.70 -34.31 12.33
N GLN A 6 16.79 -33.57 12.12
CA GLN A 6 18.15 -34.07 12.36
C GLN A 6 18.51 -34.29 13.84
N TYR A 7 17.64 -33.87 14.78
CA TYR A 7 17.91 -33.93 16.22
C TYR A 7 17.09 -35.02 16.95
N CYS A 8 15.81 -35.21 16.59
CA CYS A 8 14.97 -36.27 17.15
C CYS A 8 14.63 -37.38 16.15
N SER A 9 15.07 -37.28 14.89
CA SER A 9 14.71 -38.22 13.81
C SER A 9 13.21 -38.33 13.48
N GLU A 10 12.35 -37.50 14.09
CA GLU A 10 10.92 -37.42 13.78
C GLU A 10 10.68 -36.75 12.42
N LYS A 11 9.60 -37.15 11.73
CA LYS A 11 9.23 -36.58 10.42
C LYS A 11 8.20 -35.47 10.63
N HIS A 12 8.47 -34.28 10.11
CA HIS A 12 7.54 -33.15 10.18
C HIS A 12 7.22 -32.62 8.79
N LEU A 13 6.11 -31.90 8.67
CA LEU A 13 5.84 -31.14 7.46
C LEU A 13 6.94 -30.10 7.22
N HIS A 14 7.29 -29.94 5.94
CA HIS A 14 8.37 -29.06 5.49
C HIS A 14 8.19 -27.59 5.95
N ASP A 15 6.95 -27.12 6.10
CA ASP A 15 6.61 -25.77 6.57
C ASP A 15 6.57 -25.62 8.10
N HIS A 16 6.78 -26.71 8.86
CA HIS A 16 6.81 -26.71 10.33
C HIS A 16 8.19 -27.11 10.92
N ILE A 17 9.10 -27.64 10.10
CA ILE A 17 10.36 -28.24 10.59
C ILE A 17 11.25 -27.27 11.38
N ILE A 18 11.30 -25.98 11.01
CA ILE A 18 12.15 -25.01 11.72
C ILE A 18 11.51 -24.60 13.05
N LEU A 19 10.18 -24.49 13.09
CA LEU A 19 9.46 -24.24 14.33
C LEU A 19 9.63 -25.39 15.32
N HIS A 20 9.53 -26.65 14.85
CA HIS A 20 9.83 -27.82 15.67
C HIS A 20 11.26 -27.75 16.23
N ILE A 21 12.27 -27.46 15.39
CA ILE A 21 13.67 -27.33 15.85
C ILE A 21 13.80 -26.25 16.93
N ARG A 22 13.12 -25.12 16.75
CA ARG A 22 13.13 -24.02 17.73
C ARG A 22 12.47 -24.40 19.06
N GLU A 23 11.25 -24.91 19.02
CA GLU A 23 10.47 -25.14 20.24
C GLU A 23 10.92 -26.39 20.99
N SER A 24 11.34 -27.44 20.28
CA SER A 24 11.62 -28.75 20.87
C SER A 24 13.08 -28.94 21.23
N HIS A 25 14.01 -28.25 20.55
CA HIS A 25 15.46 -28.48 20.71
C HIS A 25 16.23 -27.23 21.18
N VAL A 26 15.75 -26.03 20.83
CA VAL A 26 16.39 -24.77 21.19
C VAL A 26 15.84 -24.21 22.51
N GLU A 27 14.52 -24.13 22.65
CA GLU A 27 13.87 -23.56 23.85
C GLU A 27 13.87 -24.55 25.04
N LYS A 28 13.98 -25.87 24.79
CA LYS A 28 14.07 -26.91 25.83
C LYS A 28 15.51 -27.24 26.28
N GLY A 29 16.51 -26.49 25.84
CA GLY A 29 17.88 -26.55 26.38
C GLY A 29 18.71 -27.78 25.99
N SER A 30 18.31 -28.56 24.99
CA SER A 30 18.99 -29.82 24.62
C SER A 30 20.19 -29.65 23.68
N VAL A 31 20.42 -28.48 23.08
CA VAL A 31 21.54 -28.25 22.14
C VAL A 31 22.18 -26.88 22.34
N GLU A 32 23.50 -26.83 22.59
CA GLU A 32 24.26 -25.57 22.57
C GLU A 32 24.22 -24.92 21.17
N LEU A 33 23.59 -23.74 21.13
CA LEU A 33 23.17 -22.98 19.95
C LEU A 33 24.31 -22.27 19.19
N LYS A 34 25.22 -23.02 18.58
CA LYS A 34 26.15 -22.39 17.60
C LYS A 34 26.18 -23.06 16.23
N ASN A 35 25.71 -24.31 16.11
CA ASN A 35 25.98 -25.12 14.92
C ASN A 35 24.76 -25.86 14.32
N LEU A 36 23.69 -25.15 13.94
CA LEU A 36 22.54 -25.75 13.25
C LEU A 36 22.78 -25.87 11.73
N LYS A 37 22.37 -26.99 11.13
CA LYS A 37 22.38 -27.20 9.66
C LYS A 37 20.99 -27.06 9.06
N CYS A 38 20.90 -26.82 7.76
CA CYS A 38 19.62 -26.87 7.07
C CYS A 38 19.07 -28.29 7.11
N PRO A 39 17.78 -28.52 7.49
CA PRO A 39 17.22 -29.87 7.55
C PRO A 39 16.95 -30.48 6.16
N ILE A 40 17.06 -29.69 5.08
CA ILE A 40 17.00 -30.19 3.70
C ILE A 40 18.39 -30.68 3.30
N THR A 41 18.58 -31.99 3.28
CA THR A 41 19.88 -32.66 3.05
C THR A 41 20.56 -32.20 1.76
N GLU A 42 19.78 -32.03 0.69
CA GLU A 42 20.25 -31.60 -0.63
C GLU A 42 20.47 -30.08 -0.76
N CYS A 43 20.24 -29.31 0.29
CA CYS A 43 20.45 -27.87 0.25
C CYS A 43 21.93 -27.56 -0.07
N THR A 44 22.17 -26.70 -1.06
CA THR A 44 23.51 -26.22 -1.43
C THR A 44 24.31 -25.68 -0.24
N ARG A 45 23.63 -25.14 0.78
CA ARG A 45 24.25 -24.66 2.02
C ARG A 45 24.86 -25.77 2.89
N ASN A 46 24.36 -27.00 2.78
CA ASN A 46 24.91 -28.17 3.47
C ASN A 46 26.12 -28.79 2.74
N ILE A 47 26.26 -28.50 1.43
CA ILE A 47 27.29 -29.03 0.53
C ILE A 47 28.57 -28.18 0.58
N LEU A 48 28.50 -26.92 1.03
CA LEU A 48 29.66 -26.04 1.17
C LEU A 48 30.59 -26.49 2.32
N ASN A 49 31.87 -26.72 2.03
CA ASN A 49 32.90 -27.24 2.96
C ASN A 49 33.44 -26.23 4.01
N ASN A 50 32.76 -25.11 4.25
CA ASN A 50 33.24 -24.04 5.14
C ASN A 50 32.33 -23.84 6.36
N GLU A 51 32.80 -23.05 7.34
CA GLU A 51 32.07 -22.62 8.56
C GLU A 51 30.66 -22.06 8.31
N ARG A 52 30.36 -21.64 7.07
CA ARG A 52 29.02 -21.18 6.62
C ARG A 52 27.93 -22.27 6.56
N LYS A 53 28.32 -23.53 6.73
CA LYS A 53 27.41 -24.69 6.87
C LYS A 53 26.56 -24.61 8.13
N TYR A 54 27.09 -23.97 9.16
CA TYR A 54 26.49 -23.86 10.47
C TYR A 54 25.80 -22.51 10.65
N MET A 55 24.63 -22.52 11.28
CA MET A 55 23.79 -21.35 11.48
C MET A 55 23.26 -21.33 12.92
N ASN A 56 23.05 -20.13 13.45
CA ASN A 56 22.15 -19.97 14.60
C ASN A 56 20.68 -20.10 14.14
N ILE A 57 19.75 -20.20 15.09
CA ILE A 57 18.32 -20.42 14.79
C ILE A 57 17.71 -19.29 13.94
N THR A 58 18.15 -18.05 14.16
CA THR A 58 17.69 -16.87 13.42
C THR A 58 18.12 -16.92 11.96
N ASP A 59 19.37 -17.29 11.70
CA ASP A 59 19.93 -17.40 10.35
C ASP A 59 19.39 -18.62 9.62
N LEU A 60 19.12 -19.72 10.34
CA LEU A 60 18.46 -20.90 9.81
C LEU A 60 17.03 -20.57 9.36
N LEU A 61 16.26 -19.85 10.17
CA LEU A 61 14.89 -19.44 9.83
C LEU A 61 14.86 -18.51 8.62
N LYS A 62 15.76 -17.52 8.57
CA LYS A 62 15.91 -16.62 7.41
C LYS A 62 16.32 -17.39 6.15
N HIS A 63 17.27 -18.31 6.27
CA HIS A 63 17.71 -19.15 5.16
C HIS A 63 16.57 -20.02 4.64
N PHE A 64 15.85 -20.69 5.53
CA PHE A 64 14.78 -21.61 5.17
C PHE A 64 13.62 -20.89 4.47
N ASN A 65 13.16 -19.76 5.03
CA ASN A 65 12.10 -18.95 4.43
C ASN A 65 12.49 -18.34 3.08
N ARG A 66 13.78 -18.11 2.81
CA ARG A 66 14.27 -17.54 1.55
C ARG A 66 14.49 -18.58 0.45
N ASN A 67 14.90 -19.80 0.81
CA ASN A 67 15.43 -20.76 -0.17
C ASN A 67 14.61 -22.06 -0.28
N HIS A 68 13.75 -22.35 0.69
CA HIS A 68 13.01 -23.61 0.74
C HIS A 68 11.50 -23.36 0.79
N PHE A 69 11.00 -22.82 1.90
CA PHE A 69 9.56 -22.58 2.07
C PHE A 69 9.27 -21.64 3.25
N GLN A 70 8.15 -20.91 3.19
CA GLN A 70 7.72 -20.04 4.27
C GLN A 70 7.08 -20.84 5.42
N GLN A 71 7.61 -20.68 6.64
CA GLN A 71 7.03 -21.34 7.82
C GLN A 71 5.61 -20.83 8.11
N SER A 72 4.68 -21.76 8.33
CA SER A 72 3.28 -21.47 8.68
C SER A 72 3.13 -21.24 10.18
N LYS A 73 2.35 -20.23 10.58
CA LYS A 73 2.20 -19.79 11.99
C LYS A 73 1.07 -20.51 12.76
N LYS A 74 0.57 -21.65 12.28
CA LYS A 74 -0.52 -22.36 12.99
C LYS A 74 0.01 -22.95 14.30
N ASN A 75 -0.84 -22.89 15.33
CA ASN A 75 -0.54 -23.27 16.72
C ASN A 75 0.09 -24.67 16.85
N LYS A 76 1.03 -24.76 17.82
CA LYS A 76 1.62 -25.94 18.49
C LYS A 76 1.64 -27.25 17.68
N CYS A 77 2.83 -27.82 17.50
CA CYS A 77 3.00 -29.25 17.24
C CYS A 77 2.31 -30.06 18.36
N ILE A 78 1.00 -30.26 18.26
CA ILE A 78 0.23 -31.13 19.15
C ILE A 78 0.21 -32.50 18.47
N GLU A 79 0.92 -33.40 19.15
CA GLU A 79 0.81 -34.85 19.11
C GLU A 79 1.28 -35.55 17.83
N LYS A 80 2.49 -36.12 17.95
CA LYS A 80 3.00 -37.30 17.23
C LYS A 80 2.64 -37.33 15.74
N CYS A 81 3.51 -36.72 14.94
CA CYS A 81 3.63 -37.01 13.51
C CYS A 81 4.09 -38.47 13.28
N SER A 82 3.21 -39.40 13.59
CA SER A 82 3.24 -40.81 13.26
C SER A 82 1.85 -41.38 13.49
N ASN A 83 0.90 -40.94 12.66
CA ASN A 83 -0.25 -41.71 12.17
C ASN A 83 -0.90 -40.91 11.03
N LEU A 84 -0.41 -41.12 9.81
CA LEU A 84 -1.14 -40.78 8.59
C LEU A 84 -2.02 -41.99 8.26
N ASN A 85 -3.24 -41.96 8.77
CA ASN A 85 -4.46 -42.44 8.13
C ASN A 85 -5.63 -41.82 8.91
N GLU A 86 -6.61 -41.30 8.18
CA GLU A 86 -7.80 -40.57 8.65
C GLU A 86 -7.63 -39.06 8.90
N CYS A 87 -7.62 -38.29 7.82
CA CYS A 87 -8.25 -36.96 7.77
C CYS A 87 -8.85 -36.75 6.37
N ASN A 88 -9.73 -37.67 5.97
CA ASN A 88 -10.92 -37.30 5.21
C ASN A 88 -12.00 -37.09 6.27
N ILE A 89 -12.32 -35.83 6.58
CA ILE A 89 -13.62 -35.52 7.13
C ILE A 89 -14.29 -34.65 6.09
N ASP A 90 -15.20 -35.33 5.40
CA ASP A 90 -16.14 -34.81 4.44
C ASP A 90 -16.90 -33.61 4.98
N ASN A 91 -17.17 -32.67 4.07
CA ASN A 91 -18.34 -31.82 4.14
C ASN A 91 -19.59 -32.72 4.06
N ASN A 92 -20.00 -33.28 5.18
CA ASN A 92 -21.35 -33.80 5.36
C ASN A 92 -21.89 -33.28 6.68
N VAL A 93 -22.70 -32.23 6.54
CA VAL A 93 -23.67 -31.78 7.52
C VAL A 93 -24.58 -32.97 7.82
N LEU A 94 -24.27 -33.73 8.87
CA LEU A 94 -25.23 -34.64 9.46
C LEU A 94 -26.16 -33.80 10.33
N ILE A 95 -27.35 -33.58 9.78
CA ILE A 95 -28.57 -33.23 10.49
C ILE A 95 -28.77 -34.29 11.57
N ASN A 96 -28.37 -34.00 12.81
CA ASN A 96 -28.91 -34.71 13.95
C ASN A 96 -30.23 -34.05 14.30
N SER A 97 -31.29 -34.70 13.82
CA SER A 97 -32.63 -34.65 14.36
C SER A 97 -32.57 -34.88 15.88
N VAL A 98 -32.66 -33.79 16.64
CA VAL A 98 -33.16 -33.87 18.01
C VAL A 98 -34.67 -33.74 17.90
N ILE A 99 -35.38 -34.82 18.20
CA ILE A 99 -36.80 -34.75 18.54
C ILE A 99 -36.85 -33.93 19.84
N VAL A 100 -37.13 -32.63 19.72
CA VAL A 100 -37.49 -31.76 20.83
C VAL A 100 -38.96 -31.42 20.64
N GLU A 101 -39.74 -31.73 21.67
CA GLU A 101 -41.16 -31.44 21.80
C GLU A 101 -41.47 -29.96 21.48
N GLU A 102 -42.56 -29.74 20.75
CA GLU A 102 -42.89 -28.55 19.93
C GLU A 102 -43.12 -27.21 20.63
N ASN A 103 -42.59 -26.92 21.83
CA ASN A 103 -43.00 -25.72 22.59
C ASN A 103 -41.96 -24.59 22.76
N ASN A 104 -40.72 -24.69 22.27
CA ASN A 104 -39.65 -23.67 22.52
C ASN A 104 -39.16 -22.87 21.29
N HIS A 105 -39.74 -23.03 20.10
CA HIS A 105 -39.21 -22.42 18.88
C HIS A 105 -39.39 -20.88 18.77
N GLN A 106 -40.27 -20.26 19.57
CA GLN A 106 -40.53 -18.81 19.49
C GLN A 106 -39.63 -17.95 20.40
N GLU A 107 -39.02 -18.53 21.44
CA GLU A 107 -38.12 -17.79 22.34
C GLU A 107 -36.69 -17.71 21.78
N ILE A 108 -36.19 -18.80 21.19
CA ILE A 108 -34.86 -18.86 20.57
C ILE A 108 -34.74 -17.89 19.37
N LEU A 109 -35.82 -17.69 18.61
CA LEU A 109 -35.85 -16.73 17.50
C LEU A 109 -35.83 -15.27 17.99
N LYS A 110 -36.39 -14.98 19.17
CA LYS A 110 -36.40 -13.63 19.76
C LYS A 110 -35.06 -13.27 20.38
N GLU A 111 -34.41 -14.20 21.08
CA GLU A 111 -33.06 -14.00 21.62
C GLU A 111 -32.02 -13.78 20.51
N GLY A 112 -32.07 -14.57 19.43
CA GLY A 112 -31.18 -14.39 18.28
C GLY A 112 -31.34 -13.05 17.54
N GLU A 113 -32.57 -12.52 17.46
CA GLU A 113 -32.82 -11.17 16.91
C GLU A 113 -32.31 -10.06 17.83
N GLU A 114 -32.37 -10.25 19.15
CA GLU A 114 -31.93 -9.28 20.14
C GLU A 114 -30.41 -9.18 20.19
N ASP A 115 -29.71 -10.32 20.13
CA ASP A 115 -28.24 -10.37 20.11
C ASP A 115 -27.66 -9.86 18.80
N SER A 116 -28.36 -10.06 17.67
CA SER A 116 -28.01 -9.41 16.40
C SER A 116 -28.05 -7.88 16.54
N LYS A 117 -29.10 -7.30 17.13
CA LYS A 117 -29.19 -5.83 17.33
C LYS A 117 -28.13 -5.30 18.30
N LYS A 118 -27.81 -6.06 19.35
CA LYS A 118 -26.74 -5.71 20.29
C LYS A 118 -25.38 -5.73 19.58
N SER A 119 -25.11 -6.73 18.74
CA SER A 119 -23.86 -6.82 17.96
C SER A 119 -23.70 -5.65 16.99
N GLU A 120 -24.77 -5.21 16.32
CA GLU A 120 -24.75 -4.03 15.44
C GLU A 120 -24.48 -2.73 16.22
N THR A 121 -25.01 -2.62 17.44
CA THR A 121 -24.75 -1.49 18.32
C THR A 121 -23.29 -1.45 18.76
N VAL A 122 -22.72 -2.61 19.11
CA VAL A 122 -21.29 -2.74 19.44
C VAL A 122 -20.40 -2.41 18.24
N ASP A 123 -20.77 -2.87 17.04
CA ASP A 123 -20.08 -2.51 15.79
C ASP A 123 -20.03 -0.98 15.60
N SER A 124 -21.16 -0.28 15.78
CA SER A 124 -21.22 1.17 15.68
C SER A 124 -20.28 1.86 16.67
N LEU A 125 -20.29 1.44 17.93
CA LEU A 125 -19.43 2.01 18.98
C LEU A 125 -17.93 1.79 18.69
N LEU A 126 -17.56 0.59 18.24
CA LEU A 126 -16.19 0.26 17.88
C LEU A 126 -15.72 1.05 16.66
N LEU A 127 -16.58 1.25 15.65
CA LEU A 127 -16.26 2.05 14.46
C LEU A 127 -16.15 3.54 14.78
N ASP A 128 -16.98 4.06 15.67
CA ASP A 128 -16.85 5.43 16.18
C ASP A 128 -15.55 5.61 16.96
N PHE A 129 -15.18 4.63 17.80
CA PHE A 129 -13.89 4.64 18.49
C PHE A 129 -12.72 4.65 17.49
N VAL A 130 -12.75 3.82 16.45
CA VAL A 130 -11.72 3.81 15.40
C VAL A 130 -11.66 5.16 14.69
N SER A 131 -12.82 5.75 14.35
CA SER A 131 -12.88 7.02 13.61
C SER A 131 -12.33 8.20 14.39
N ASN A 132 -12.46 8.17 15.72
CA ASN A 132 -12.03 9.23 16.62
C ASN A 132 -10.60 9.03 17.16
N ASN A 133 -9.93 7.91 16.87
CA ASN A 133 -8.60 7.61 17.35
C ASN A 133 -7.63 7.40 16.17
N HIS A 134 -6.36 7.80 16.31
CA HIS A 134 -5.36 7.66 15.26
C HIS A 134 -4.40 6.50 15.58
N ALA A 135 -4.83 5.26 15.33
CA ALA A 135 -3.99 4.09 15.53
C ALA A 135 -3.97 3.15 14.31
N SER A 136 -3.00 2.24 14.29
CA SER A 136 -2.91 1.20 13.26
C SER A 136 -4.04 0.17 13.39
N ASP A 137 -4.50 -0.39 12.28
CA ASP A 137 -5.47 -1.51 12.24
C ASP A 137 -5.06 -2.66 13.19
N LYS A 138 -3.76 -2.95 13.28
CA LYS A 138 -3.21 -3.96 14.21
C LYS A 138 -3.49 -3.65 15.68
N LEU A 139 -3.45 -2.38 16.08
CA LEU A 139 -3.76 -1.99 17.45
C LEU A 139 -5.23 -2.26 17.76
N TYR A 140 -6.14 -1.89 16.83
CA TYR A 140 -7.57 -2.16 17.01
C TYR A 140 -7.88 -3.65 17.09
N TYR A 141 -7.21 -4.49 16.30
CA TYR A 141 -7.30 -5.95 16.45
C TYR A 141 -6.86 -6.41 17.85
N ASN A 142 -5.70 -5.94 18.32
CA ASN A 142 -5.19 -6.33 19.63
C ASN A 142 -6.12 -5.88 20.77
N VAL A 143 -6.73 -4.70 20.66
CA VAL A 143 -7.71 -4.19 21.64
C VAL A 143 -8.98 -5.04 21.61
N PHE A 144 -9.47 -5.42 20.43
CA PHE A 144 -10.61 -6.31 20.30
C PHE A 144 -10.31 -7.69 20.92
N ASP A 145 -9.15 -8.27 20.62
CA ASP A 145 -8.71 -9.55 21.20
C ASP A 145 -8.53 -9.45 22.73
N LEU A 146 -8.14 -8.28 23.25
CA LEU A 146 -8.06 -8.02 24.67
C LEU A 146 -9.45 -8.05 25.32
N PHE A 147 -10.45 -7.40 24.72
CA PHE A 147 -11.83 -7.47 25.22
C PHE A 147 -12.38 -8.89 25.24
N GLN A 148 -12.15 -9.69 24.19
CA GLN A 148 -12.54 -11.11 24.17
C GLN A 148 -11.92 -11.88 25.34
N LYS A 149 -10.64 -11.66 25.62
CA LYS A 149 -9.95 -12.32 26.75
C LYS A 149 -10.48 -11.86 28.10
N ILE A 150 -10.78 -10.58 28.27
CA ILE A 150 -11.36 -10.06 29.51
C ILE A 150 -12.72 -10.73 29.77
N LEU A 151 -13.59 -10.79 28.76
CA LEU A 151 -14.91 -11.43 28.89
C LEU A 151 -14.80 -12.93 29.19
N GLN A 152 -13.84 -13.63 28.57
CA GLN A 152 -13.54 -15.03 28.90
C GLN A 152 -13.09 -15.23 30.35
N ILE A 153 -12.27 -14.32 30.89
CA ILE A 153 -11.82 -14.38 32.29
C ILE A 153 -12.98 -14.10 33.25
N LEU A 154 -13.88 -13.17 32.88
CA LEU A 154 -15.04 -12.81 33.69
C LEU A 154 -16.18 -13.85 33.62
N GLY A 155 -16.15 -14.77 32.65
CA GLY A 155 -17.17 -15.78 32.47
C GLY A 155 -18.49 -15.25 31.91
N ASP A 156 -18.47 -14.10 31.21
CA ASP A 156 -19.66 -13.51 30.58
C ASP A 156 -19.82 -14.06 29.16
N GLU A 157 -20.50 -15.20 29.05
CA GLU A 157 -20.70 -15.90 27.77
C GLU A 157 -21.58 -15.11 26.79
N ASN A 158 -22.64 -14.44 27.28
CA ASN A 158 -23.53 -13.64 26.43
C ASN A 158 -22.81 -12.44 25.79
N SER A 159 -22.07 -11.66 26.58
CA SER A 159 -21.30 -10.53 26.03
C SER A 159 -20.20 -11.00 25.09
N LEU A 160 -19.59 -12.17 25.36
CA LEU A 160 -18.58 -12.76 24.49
C LEU A 160 -19.19 -13.20 23.15
N GLU A 161 -20.39 -13.79 23.16
CA GLU A 161 -21.12 -14.18 21.96
C GLU A 161 -21.53 -12.96 21.12
N ILE A 162 -22.10 -11.93 21.75
CA ILE A 162 -22.41 -10.64 21.10
C ILE A 162 -21.15 -10.06 20.45
N LEU A 163 -20.02 -10.03 21.17
CA LEU A 163 -18.75 -9.51 20.65
C LEU A 163 -18.23 -10.37 19.48
N ASN A 164 -18.34 -11.70 19.55
CA ASN A 164 -17.90 -12.60 18.48
C ASN A 164 -18.76 -12.47 17.21
N ASN A 165 -20.04 -12.13 17.36
CA ASN A 165 -20.97 -11.93 16.26
C ASN A 165 -20.83 -10.56 15.56
N THR A 166 -20.00 -9.66 16.11
CA THR A 166 -19.70 -8.37 15.47
C THR A 166 -19.01 -8.53 14.12
N LYS A 167 -19.29 -7.64 13.18
CA LYS A 167 -18.65 -7.58 11.86
C LYS A 167 -17.35 -6.76 11.90
N PHE A 168 -17.03 -6.11 13.01
CA PHE A 168 -15.89 -5.21 13.18
C PHE A 168 -14.57 -5.75 12.64
N LYS A 169 -14.17 -6.96 13.02
CA LYS A 169 -12.93 -7.58 12.54
C LYS A 169 -12.92 -7.76 11.03
N ASN A 170 -14.05 -8.12 10.43
CA ASN A 170 -14.19 -8.24 8.98
C ASN A 170 -14.19 -6.87 8.30
N ILE A 171 -14.82 -5.86 8.89
CA ILE A 171 -14.83 -4.48 8.38
C ILE A 171 -13.41 -3.90 8.35
N ILE A 172 -12.63 -4.04 9.42
CA ILE A 172 -11.23 -3.62 9.44
C ILE A 172 -10.39 -4.44 8.45
N LYS A 173 -10.59 -5.75 8.35
CA LYS A 173 -9.86 -6.60 7.40
C LYS A 173 -10.10 -6.16 5.96
N ASN A 174 -11.37 -5.91 5.64
CA ASN A 174 -11.83 -5.60 4.30
C ASN A 174 -11.63 -4.13 3.93
N LYS A 175 -11.30 -3.24 4.88
CA LYS A 175 -10.83 -1.87 4.61
C LYS A 175 -9.68 -1.83 3.59
N ASN A 176 -8.81 -2.85 3.60
CA ASN A 176 -7.68 -2.95 2.67
C ASN A 176 -8.03 -3.68 1.35
N ASN A 177 -9.21 -4.33 1.24
CA ASN A 177 -9.63 -4.97 -0.01
C ASN A 177 -9.98 -3.97 -1.13
N TYR A 178 -10.01 -2.68 -0.80
CA TYR A 178 -10.20 -1.59 -1.76
C TYR A 178 -8.89 -1.13 -2.40
N VAL A 179 -7.74 -1.71 -2.04
CA VAL A 179 -6.43 -1.35 -2.61
C VAL A 179 -6.08 -2.31 -3.74
N HIS A 180 -6.14 -1.81 -4.96
CA HIS A 180 -5.73 -2.49 -6.17
C HIS A 180 -4.23 -2.30 -6.42
N GLU A 181 -3.62 -3.30 -7.07
CA GLU A 181 -2.23 -3.26 -7.51
C GLU A 181 -2.17 -3.22 -9.04
N LYS A 182 -1.53 -2.19 -9.58
CA LYS A 182 -1.24 -2.07 -11.01
C LYS A 182 0.25 -2.11 -11.24
N SER A 183 0.70 -3.04 -12.07
CA SER A 183 2.10 -3.08 -12.48
C SER A 183 2.35 -2.21 -13.71
N LEU A 184 3.31 -1.30 -13.61
CA LEU A 184 3.77 -0.43 -14.68
C LEU A 184 5.21 -0.76 -15.11
N LEU A 185 5.57 -0.29 -16.31
CA LEU A 185 6.93 -0.29 -16.82
C LEU A 185 7.43 1.16 -16.86
N SER A 186 8.45 1.50 -16.07
CA SER A 186 9.13 2.80 -16.21
C SER A 186 10.10 2.77 -17.37
N ASN A 187 10.11 3.84 -18.17
CA ASN A 187 11.12 4.09 -19.18
C ASN A 187 12.30 4.82 -18.52
N CYS A 188 13.19 4.09 -17.83
CA CYS A 188 14.36 4.71 -17.23
C CYS A 188 15.31 5.26 -18.28
N ALA A 189 15.78 6.50 -18.11
CA ALA A 189 16.80 7.09 -18.97
C ALA A 189 18.18 6.43 -18.72
N ASN A 190 18.78 5.92 -19.80
CA ASN A 190 20.20 5.63 -20.06
C ASN A 190 21.15 5.46 -18.84
N GLU A 191 21.37 4.23 -18.39
CA GLU A 191 22.59 3.90 -17.61
C GLU A 191 23.80 3.89 -18.57
N LYS A 192 24.81 4.74 -18.32
CA LYS A 192 26.08 4.70 -19.04
C LYS A 192 26.81 3.40 -18.67
N ILE A 193 26.90 2.44 -19.60
CA ILE A 193 27.74 1.27 -19.41
C ILE A 193 29.17 1.64 -19.84
N ASN A 194 30.10 1.66 -18.89
CA ASN A 194 31.52 1.67 -19.21
C ASN A 194 31.89 0.30 -19.79
N ILE A 195 32.18 0.24 -21.09
CA ILE A 195 32.75 -0.97 -21.72
C ILE A 195 34.14 -1.18 -21.10
N PRO A 196 34.43 -2.34 -20.48
CA PRO A 196 35.75 -2.63 -19.94
C PRO A 196 36.80 -2.53 -21.06
N LYS A 197 37.85 -1.74 -20.84
CA LYS A 197 39.00 -1.61 -21.73
C LYS A 197 39.81 -2.91 -21.76
N ASN A 198 39.31 -3.96 -22.41
CA ASN A 198 40.06 -5.20 -22.60
C ASN A 198 39.92 -5.72 -24.03
N LYS A 199 40.67 -5.09 -24.94
CA LYS A 199 41.65 -5.74 -25.83
C LYS A 199 42.19 -4.69 -26.79
N LYS A 200 43.38 -4.16 -26.48
CA LYS A 200 44.26 -3.58 -27.49
C LYS A 200 44.51 -4.66 -28.55
N ARG A 201 43.90 -4.53 -29.72
CA ARG A 201 44.53 -4.98 -30.97
C ARG A 201 44.52 -3.80 -31.93
N ARG A 202 45.74 -3.43 -32.30
CA ARG A 202 46.14 -2.38 -33.22
C ARG A 202 45.21 -2.33 -34.42
N LEU A 203 44.65 -1.16 -34.67
CA LEU A 203 44.43 -0.61 -36.00
C LEU A 203 44.38 0.90 -35.80
N ASN A 204 45.38 1.56 -36.40
CA ASN A 204 45.45 3.01 -36.51
C ASN A 204 44.24 3.45 -37.33
N ASN A 205 43.39 4.31 -36.78
CA ASN A 205 42.58 5.29 -37.50
C ASN A 205 41.95 6.21 -36.44
N GLU A 206 42.29 7.50 -36.50
CA GLU A 206 41.90 8.53 -35.51
C GLU A 206 40.44 9.00 -35.63
N GLU A 207 39.60 8.33 -36.42
CA GLU A 207 38.18 8.72 -36.60
C GLU A 207 37.16 7.87 -35.83
N GLU A 208 37.57 6.81 -35.12
CA GLU A 208 36.63 5.85 -34.49
C GLU A 208 36.46 5.97 -32.96
N VAL A 209 36.82 7.10 -32.34
CA VAL A 209 36.69 7.28 -30.87
C VAL A 209 35.25 7.69 -30.45
N ASN A 210 34.39 8.12 -31.38
CA ASN A 210 33.05 8.64 -31.05
C ASN A 210 31.87 7.64 -31.16
N SER A 211 32.06 6.38 -31.54
CA SER A 211 30.92 5.54 -31.98
C SER A 211 30.52 4.34 -31.09
N ARG A 212 30.97 4.23 -29.83
CA ARG A 212 30.60 3.05 -28.98
C ARG A 212 29.90 3.38 -27.66
N MET A 213 28.94 4.30 -27.69
CA MET A 213 27.93 4.38 -26.62
C MET A 213 26.67 3.61 -27.06
N LYS A 214 26.49 2.40 -26.54
CA LYS A 214 25.23 1.65 -26.69
C LYS A 214 24.33 1.97 -25.50
N TYR A 215 23.34 2.84 -25.72
CA TYR A 215 22.29 3.11 -24.76
C TYR A 215 21.30 1.93 -24.76
N ILE A 216 21.17 1.24 -23.63
CA ILE A 216 20.14 0.21 -23.46
C ILE A 216 19.03 0.82 -22.61
N LEU A 217 17.82 0.92 -23.18
CA LEU A 217 16.62 1.22 -22.40
C LEU A 217 16.36 0.08 -21.43
N LYS A 218 16.63 0.31 -20.15
CA LYS A 218 16.32 -0.64 -19.09
C LYS A 218 14.94 -0.30 -18.53
N ARG A 219 13.93 -1.06 -18.94
CA ARG A 219 12.59 -0.94 -18.37
C ARG A 219 12.59 -1.56 -16.98
N LYS A 220 12.19 -0.80 -15.96
CA LYS A 220 11.96 -1.34 -14.61
C LYS A 220 10.47 -1.55 -14.42
N LYS A 221 10.09 -2.76 -14.05
CA LYS A 221 8.70 -3.07 -13.66
C LYS A 221 8.51 -2.70 -12.20
N TYR A 222 7.41 -2.03 -11.88
CA TYR A 222 7.08 -1.68 -10.51
C TYR A 222 5.57 -1.59 -10.30
N ASN A 223 5.17 -1.63 -9.03
CA ASN A 223 3.77 -1.68 -8.65
C ASN A 223 3.32 -0.33 -8.09
N ILE A 224 2.12 0.05 -8.49
CA ILE A 224 1.34 1.15 -7.94
C ILE A 224 0.20 0.54 -7.16
N TYR A 225 0.00 1.05 -5.95
CA TYR A 225 -1.14 0.72 -5.11
C TYR A 225 -2.16 1.85 -5.21
N HIS A 226 -3.41 1.56 -5.53
CA HIS A 226 -4.43 2.59 -5.69
C HIS A 226 -5.80 2.11 -5.22
N ILE A 227 -6.69 3.02 -4.87
CA ILE A 227 -8.06 2.68 -4.48
C ILE A 227 -8.98 2.50 -5.69
N ASP A 228 -10.16 1.90 -5.48
CA ASP A 228 -11.26 1.97 -6.45
C ASP A 228 -11.82 3.40 -6.50
N LEU A 229 -11.47 4.12 -7.57
CA LEU A 229 -11.93 5.48 -7.77
C LEU A 229 -13.45 5.59 -7.93
N ASN A 230 -14.10 4.61 -8.56
CA ASN A 230 -15.54 4.67 -8.79
C ASN A 230 -16.28 4.60 -7.46
N GLU A 231 -15.91 3.62 -6.64
CA GLU A 231 -16.50 3.43 -5.32
C GLU A 231 -16.23 4.63 -4.42
N ASP A 232 -15.00 5.15 -4.42
CA ASP A 232 -14.63 6.30 -3.59
C ASP A 232 -15.43 7.56 -3.95
N ILE A 233 -15.55 7.86 -5.25
CA ILE A 233 -16.31 9.02 -5.73
C ILE A 233 -17.80 8.85 -5.43
N ARG A 234 -18.38 7.67 -5.65
CA ARG A 234 -19.81 7.40 -5.32
C ARG A 234 -20.10 7.68 -3.86
N ASN A 235 -19.25 7.15 -2.97
CA ASN A 235 -19.39 7.35 -1.53
C ASN A 235 -19.19 8.80 -1.12
N TYR A 236 -18.21 9.49 -1.73
CA TYR A 236 -17.98 10.91 -1.50
C TYR A 236 -19.20 11.76 -1.90
N VAL A 237 -19.71 11.56 -3.12
CA VAL A 237 -20.84 12.33 -3.64
C VAL A 237 -22.09 12.09 -2.81
N ASN A 238 -22.33 10.86 -2.37
CA ASN A 238 -23.44 10.56 -1.48
C ASN A 238 -23.33 11.31 -0.14
N LYS A 239 -22.16 11.23 0.50
CA LYS A 239 -21.87 11.87 1.79
C LYS A 239 -21.98 13.39 1.72
N PHE A 240 -21.52 14.00 0.63
CA PHE A 240 -21.47 15.45 0.43
C PHE A 240 -22.51 15.95 -0.57
N SER A 241 -23.61 15.21 -0.74
CA SER A 241 -24.64 15.47 -1.74
C SER A 241 -25.32 16.84 -1.60
N LYS A 242 -25.27 17.46 -0.42
CA LYS A 242 -25.84 18.79 -0.14
C LYS A 242 -24.99 19.95 -0.69
N ILE A 243 -23.69 19.75 -0.84
CA ILE A 243 -22.75 20.82 -1.22
C ILE A 243 -22.27 20.69 -2.66
N ILE A 244 -22.39 19.51 -3.25
CA ILE A 244 -21.99 19.25 -4.65
C ILE A 244 -23.08 19.75 -5.59
N ASP A 245 -22.67 20.49 -6.62
CA ASP A 245 -23.54 20.91 -7.71
C ASP A 245 -24.03 19.71 -8.54
N LYS A 246 -25.28 19.28 -8.28
CA LYS A 246 -25.93 18.16 -8.97
C LYS A 246 -26.43 18.52 -10.38
N ASN A 247 -26.49 19.80 -10.73
CA ASN A 247 -26.94 20.23 -12.06
C ASN A 247 -25.84 20.08 -13.11
N SER A 248 -24.60 19.87 -12.66
CA SER A 248 -23.46 19.65 -13.53
C SER A 248 -23.30 18.18 -13.89
N LYS A 249 -23.25 17.88 -15.19
CA LYS A 249 -22.80 16.57 -15.70
C LYS A 249 -21.32 16.29 -15.36
N TYR A 250 -20.54 17.35 -15.12
CA TYR A 250 -19.11 17.26 -14.90
C TYR A 250 -18.76 17.50 -13.44
N LEU A 251 -17.92 16.63 -12.89
CA LEU A 251 -17.33 16.81 -11.57
C LEU A 251 -15.87 17.22 -11.74
N LYS A 252 -15.56 18.48 -11.40
CA LYS A 252 -14.20 19.01 -11.48
C LYS A 252 -13.34 18.43 -10.34
N VAL A 253 -12.13 17.99 -10.66
CA VAL A 253 -11.19 17.37 -9.71
C VAL A 253 -9.85 18.08 -9.75
N VAL A 254 -9.28 18.37 -8.59
CA VAL A 254 -7.89 18.81 -8.42
C VAL A 254 -7.05 17.60 -8.05
N LEU A 255 -5.96 17.37 -8.76
CA LEU A 255 -5.00 16.30 -8.47
C LEU A 255 -3.77 16.87 -7.77
N PHE A 256 -3.30 16.17 -6.75
CA PHE A 256 -2.13 16.52 -5.96
C PHE A 256 -1.08 15.42 -6.11
N PHE A 257 0.19 15.80 -6.25
CA PHE A 257 1.32 14.88 -6.30
C PHE A 257 2.42 15.36 -5.37
N ASP A 258 2.90 14.48 -4.50
CA ASP A 258 3.97 14.81 -3.55
C ASP A 258 4.82 13.57 -3.21
N ASP A 259 6.05 13.79 -2.75
CA ASP A 259 6.88 12.74 -2.17
C ASP A 259 6.78 12.80 -0.64
N ILE A 260 6.16 11.78 -0.05
CA ILE A 260 5.99 11.68 1.40
C ILE A 260 7.13 10.87 2.01
N CYS A 261 7.79 11.44 3.00
CA CYS A 261 8.74 10.73 3.85
C CYS A 261 7.98 9.96 4.93
N VAL A 262 7.94 8.63 4.82
CA VAL A 262 7.39 7.79 5.88
C VAL A 262 8.46 7.50 6.93
N ASN A 263 8.23 7.93 8.18
CA ASN A 263 9.08 7.53 9.29
C ASN A 263 8.82 6.05 9.61
N ASN A 264 9.89 5.27 9.80
CA ASN A 264 9.76 3.94 10.38
C ASN A 264 9.34 4.07 11.85
N LEU A 265 8.30 3.33 12.25
CA LEU A 265 7.84 3.23 13.65
C LEU A 265 8.93 2.75 14.64
N CYS A 266 10.03 2.17 14.16
CA CYS A 266 11.05 1.51 14.99
C CYS A 266 12.49 2.00 14.80
N THR A 267 12.76 3.07 14.05
CA THR A 267 14.16 3.57 13.88
C THR A 267 14.24 5.08 13.76
N GLY A 268 15.08 5.72 14.57
CA GLY A 268 15.40 7.16 14.51
C GLY A 268 16.22 7.60 13.29
N HIS A 269 16.43 6.73 12.30
CA HIS A 269 17.16 7.03 11.08
C HIS A 269 16.30 6.82 9.83
N THR A 270 16.08 7.92 9.11
CA THR A 270 15.24 8.14 7.94
C THR A 270 15.87 7.63 6.64
N LYS A 271 16.06 6.32 6.47
CA LYS A 271 16.65 5.78 5.24
C LYS A 271 15.90 4.62 4.58
N ASN A 272 14.58 4.51 4.75
CA ASN A 272 13.78 3.61 3.93
C ASN A 272 12.60 4.32 3.26
N GLY A 273 12.81 4.68 1.99
CA GLY A 273 11.80 4.83 0.95
C GLY A 273 10.82 6.00 1.10
N ASN A 274 11.11 7.13 0.46
CA ASN A 274 10.06 8.09 0.16
C ASN A 274 8.99 7.39 -0.71
N ILE A 275 7.73 7.77 -0.50
CA ILE A 275 6.60 7.29 -1.27
C ILE A 275 6.09 8.45 -2.12
N SER A 276 6.00 8.25 -3.43
CA SER A 276 5.30 9.18 -4.30
C SER A 276 3.82 8.93 -4.14
N HIS A 277 3.12 9.96 -3.67
CA HIS A 277 1.71 9.95 -3.33
C HIS A 277 0.95 10.78 -4.34
N SER A 278 -0.25 10.30 -4.68
CA SER A 278 -1.25 11.10 -5.36
C SER A 278 -2.50 11.18 -4.51
N ALA A 279 -3.04 12.38 -4.41
CA ALA A 279 -4.33 12.65 -3.82
C ALA A 279 -5.19 13.44 -4.79
N TYR A 280 -6.48 13.49 -4.49
CA TYR A 280 -7.42 14.29 -5.24
C TYR A 280 -8.40 15.00 -4.30
N ARG A 281 -9.00 16.07 -4.82
CA ARG A 281 -10.09 16.80 -4.18
C ARG A 281 -11.13 17.14 -5.25
N ILE A 282 -12.40 16.99 -4.91
CA ILE A 282 -13.52 17.42 -5.75
C ILE A 282 -13.81 18.90 -5.51
N ILE A 283 -14.03 19.65 -6.58
CA ILE A 283 -14.54 21.02 -6.50
C ILE A 283 -16.07 20.94 -6.42
N HIS A 284 -16.62 21.43 -5.31
CA HIS A 284 -18.05 21.29 -5.00
C HIS A 284 -18.94 22.15 -5.90
N ASN A 285 -18.46 23.33 -6.30
CA ASN A 285 -19.15 24.25 -7.19
C ASN A 285 -18.33 24.48 -8.48
N ASN A 286 -19.02 24.71 -9.59
CA ASN A 286 -18.34 25.05 -10.84
C ASN A 286 -17.74 26.47 -10.84
N ASP A 287 -18.18 27.33 -9.92
CA ASP A 287 -17.66 28.67 -9.67
C ASP A 287 -16.41 28.61 -8.78
N THR A 288 -15.25 28.67 -9.43
CA THR A 288 -13.94 28.66 -8.78
C THR A 288 -13.55 30.01 -8.18
N GLU A 289 -14.30 31.09 -8.45
CA GLU A 289 -14.03 32.43 -7.90
C GLU A 289 -14.70 32.60 -6.53
N ASN A 290 -15.89 32.03 -6.34
CA ASN A 290 -16.63 32.04 -5.08
C ASN A 290 -16.56 30.69 -4.37
N THR A 291 -15.35 30.30 -3.95
CA THR A 291 -15.16 29.04 -3.20
C THR A 291 -15.42 29.23 -1.71
N SER A 292 -16.18 28.31 -1.11
CA SER A 292 -16.44 28.34 0.33
C SER A 292 -15.21 27.87 1.11
N THR A 293 -14.99 28.42 2.30
CA THR A 293 -13.92 27.98 3.21
C THR A 293 -14.06 26.51 3.60
N GLN A 294 -15.26 25.94 3.52
CA GLN A 294 -15.49 24.50 3.74
C GLN A 294 -14.69 23.64 2.75
N MET A 295 -14.48 24.10 1.52
CA MET A 295 -13.74 23.36 0.49
C MET A 295 -12.25 23.17 0.81
N SER A 296 -11.69 23.96 1.74
CA SER A 296 -10.30 23.81 2.20
C SER A 296 -10.11 22.79 3.34
N GLN A 297 -11.20 22.21 3.86
CA GLN A 297 -11.09 21.26 4.96
C GLN A 297 -10.42 19.96 4.53
N ILE A 298 -9.61 19.40 5.44
CA ILE A 298 -8.81 18.19 5.19
C ILE A 298 -9.67 16.97 4.82
N VAL A 299 -10.93 16.94 5.27
CA VAL A 299 -11.89 15.86 4.99
C VAL A 299 -12.17 15.69 3.48
N HIS A 300 -11.91 16.72 2.68
CA HIS A 300 -12.14 16.69 1.24
C HIS A 300 -10.94 16.19 0.43
N TYR A 301 -9.78 15.99 1.07
CA TYR A 301 -8.58 15.45 0.43
C TYR A 301 -8.58 13.93 0.56
N ARG A 302 -8.46 13.23 -0.57
CA ARG A 302 -8.53 11.77 -0.66
C ARG A 302 -7.25 11.24 -1.28
N THR A 303 -6.58 10.32 -0.62
CA THR A 303 -5.46 9.58 -1.22
C THR A 303 -5.99 8.68 -2.32
N TYR A 304 -5.39 8.74 -3.50
CA TYR A 304 -5.76 7.88 -4.62
C TYR A 304 -4.77 6.73 -4.81
N ALA A 305 -3.50 7.07 -5.06
CA ALA A 305 -2.46 6.09 -5.39
C ALA A 305 -1.12 6.39 -4.73
N LEU A 306 -0.31 5.35 -4.59
CA LEU A 306 1.00 5.34 -3.95
C LEU A 306 1.98 4.48 -4.76
N CYS A 307 3.23 4.91 -4.86
CA CYS A 307 4.33 4.08 -5.33
C CYS A 307 5.67 4.49 -4.69
N MET A 308 6.71 3.66 -4.80
CA MET A 308 8.01 4.01 -4.23
C MET A 308 8.68 5.13 -5.03
N THR A 309 9.05 6.23 -4.37
CA THR A 309 9.62 7.43 -5.01
C THR A 309 10.89 7.14 -5.79
N ASN A 310 11.76 6.28 -5.29
CA ASN A 310 13.01 5.93 -5.99
C ASN A 310 12.75 5.30 -7.37
N ILE A 311 11.61 4.64 -7.54
CA ILE A 311 11.21 4.08 -8.82
C ILE A 311 10.53 5.14 -9.68
N ALA A 312 9.60 5.91 -9.12
CA ALA A 312 8.94 7.01 -9.85
C ALA A 312 9.95 8.05 -10.37
N LYS A 313 10.98 8.40 -9.58
CA LYS A 313 12.04 9.32 -10.03
C LYS A 313 12.86 8.77 -11.20
N SER A 314 12.88 7.46 -11.42
CA SER A 314 13.73 6.83 -12.46
C SER A 314 13.30 7.20 -13.89
N ASP A 315 12.03 7.53 -14.08
CA ASP A 315 11.47 8.04 -15.33
C ASP A 315 10.81 9.42 -15.14
N LYS A 316 11.32 10.21 -14.19
CA LYS A 316 10.81 11.57 -13.90
C LYS A 316 9.30 11.60 -13.64
N TYR A 317 8.79 10.56 -12.98
CA TYR A 317 7.39 10.35 -12.61
C TYR A 317 6.42 10.13 -13.79
N GLU A 318 6.91 10.09 -15.03
CA GLU A 318 6.08 10.08 -16.24
C GLU A 318 5.09 8.91 -16.23
N SER A 319 5.54 7.67 -15.99
CA SER A 319 4.64 6.52 -16.01
C SER A 319 3.63 6.55 -14.86
N TYR A 320 4.05 6.97 -13.67
CA TYR A 320 3.19 7.04 -12.48
C TYR A 320 2.07 8.06 -12.67
N ILE A 321 2.42 9.25 -13.16
CA ILE A 321 1.47 10.35 -13.32
C ILE A 321 0.53 10.08 -14.49
N ASN A 322 1.04 9.58 -15.61
CA ASN A 322 0.18 9.20 -16.74
C ASN A 322 -0.81 8.11 -16.34
N PHE A 323 -0.40 7.17 -15.50
CA PHE A 323 -1.34 6.22 -14.91
C PHE A 323 -2.43 6.94 -14.12
N VAL A 324 -2.08 7.80 -13.15
CA VAL A 324 -3.08 8.53 -12.36
C VAL A 324 -4.02 9.36 -13.25
N LEU A 325 -3.48 10.15 -14.19
CA LEU A 325 -4.28 10.96 -15.10
C LEU A 325 -5.27 10.11 -15.91
N SER A 326 -4.82 8.97 -16.46
CA SER A 326 -5.68 8.05 -17.22
C SER A 326 -6.84 7.48 -16.41
N GLN A 327 -6.74 7.48 -15.09
CA GLN A 327 -7.80 6.97 -14.22
C GLN A 327 -8.88 8.02 -13.94
N PHE A 328 -8.58 9.31 -14.09
CA PHE A 328 -9.53 10.40 -13.87
C PHE A 328 -10.09 10.98 -15.17
N GLU A 329 -9.29 11.05 -16.22
CA GLU A 329 -9.65 11.77 -17.44
C GLU A 329 -10.89 11.18 -18.13
N ASN A 330 -11.95 12.01 -18.26
CA ASN A 330 -13.22 11.66 -18.89
C ASN A 330 -13.88 10.39 -18.34
N ARG A 331 -13.55 10.01 -17.11
CA ARG A 331 -14.12 8.81 -16.50
C ARG A 331 -15.58 9.03 -16.14
N SER A 332 -16.42 8.14 -16.62
CA SER A 332 -17.85 8.13 -16.31
C SER A 332 -18.14 7.27 -15.09
N ILE A 333 -18.90 7.80 -14.13
CA ILE A 333 -19.22 7.15 -12.86
C ILE A 333 -20.72 7.22 -12.65
N ARG A 334 -21.34 6.05 -12.48
CA ARG A 334 -22.76 5.93 -12.16
C ARG A 334 -22.99 6.04 -10.65
N LEU A 335 -23.75 7.03 -10.21
CA LEU A 335 -24.09 7.29 -8.81
C LEU A 335 -25.19 6.38 -8.28
N PHE A 336 -25.42 6.41 -6.96
CA PHE A 336 -26.44 5.58 -6.30
C PHE A 336 -27.88 5.92 -6.71
N ASP A 337 -28.15 7.17 -7.07
CA ASP A 337 -29.44 7.60 -7.63
C ASP A 337 -29.60 7.22 -9.12
N GLY A 338 -28.62 6.51 -9.69
CA GLY A 338 -28.60 6.06 -11.07
C GLY A 338 -28.10 7.11 -12.07
N SER A 339 -27.88 8.36 -11.63
CA SER A 339 -27.32 9.40 -12.49
C SER A 339 -25.86 9.12 -12.85
N GLU A 340 -25.38 9.74 -13.91
CA GLU A 340 -24.02 9.54 -14.42
C GLU A 340 -23.26 10.86 -14.42
N ILE A 341 -22.07 10.84 -13.81
CA ILE A 341 -21.18 11.99 -13.74
C ILE A 341 -19.88 11.70 -14.47
N ILE A 342 -19.33 12.72 -15.11
CA ILE A 342 -18.04 12.63 -15.81
C ILE A 342 -17.00 13.43 -15.02
N LEU A 343 -15.89 12.78 -14.67
CA LEU A 343 -14.78 13.45 -14.03
C LEU A 343 -14.02 14.33 -15.04
N LYS A 344 -13.71 15.56 -14.62
CA LYS A 344 -12.87 16.50 -15.37
C LYS A 344 -11.74 17.01 -14.50
N ILE A 345 -10.50 16.81 -14.92
CA ILE A 345 -9.34 17.35 -14.22
C ILE A 345 -9.35 18.88 -14.41
N HIS A 346 -9.40 19.62 -13.30
CA HIS A 346 -9.35 21.08 -13.31
C HIS A 346 -7.91 21.57 -13.30
N CYS A 347 -7.11 21.11 -12.34
CA CYS A 347 -5.69 21.45 -12.26
C CYS A 347 -4.89 20.35 -11.54
N ILE A 348 -3.57 20.42 -11.71
CA ILE A 348 -2.59 19.53 -11.09
C ILE A 348 -1.67 20.37 -10.19
N ILE A 349 -1.51 19.95 -8.95
CA ILE A 349 -0.71 20.62 -7.93
C ILE A 349 0.37 19.66 -7.45
N GLY A 350 1.58 20.19 -7.27
CA GLY A 350 2.71 19.44 -6.73
C GLY A 350 3.88 20.37 -6.44
N ASP A 351 4.93 19.82 -5.83
CA ASP A 351 6.13 20.58 -5.52
C ASP A 351 6.88 21.02 -6.80
N HIS A 352 7.77 22.00 -6.67
CA HIS A 352 8.52 22.52 -7.82
C HIS A 352 9.31 21.42 -8.55
N PRO A 353 10.15 20.59 -7.89
CA PRO A 353 10.90 19.53 -8.56
C PRO A 353 10.04 18.56 -9.37
N LEU A 354 8.94 18.07 -8.79
CA LEU A 354 8.02 17.12 -9.43
C LEU A 354 7.33 17.78 -10.61
N MET A 355 6.78 18.98 -10.43
CA MET A 355 6.05 19.64 -11.50
C MET A 355 6.97 20.02 -12.67
N GLN A 356 8.21 20.45 -12.42
CA GLN A 356 9.17 20.66 -13.52
C GLN A 356 9.49 19.36 -14.26
N SER A 357 9.56 18.24 -13.53
CA SER A 357 9.79 16.92 -14.10
C SER A 357 8.64 16.50 -15.03
N ILE A 358 7.38 16.72 -14.61
CA ILE A 358 6.18 16.46 -15.42
C ILE A 358 6.22 17.25 -16.73
N PHE A 359 6.41 18.57 -16.64
CA PHE A 359 6.31 19.45 -17.80
C PHE A 359 7.61 19.52 -18.61
N LYS A 360 8.62 18.71 -18.26
CA LYS A 360 9.93 18.66 -18.94
C LYS A 360 10.65 20.02 -18.98
N HIS A 361 10.38 20.87 -18.00
CA HIS A 361 11.03 22.17 -17.82
C HIS A 361 12.34 22.04 -17.03
N ILE A 362 13.18 23.06 -17.15
CA ILE A 362 14.44 23.14 -16.42
C ILE A 362 14.14 23.47 -14.96
N GLN A 363 14.70 22.67 -14.04
CA GLN A 363 14.69 23.01 -12.63
C GLN A 363 15.69 24.14 -12.38
N ASN A 364 15.21 25.28 -11.89
CA ASN A 364 16.07 26.38 -11.51
C ASN A 364 15.64 26.94 -10.15
N TYR A 365 16.54 26.79 -9.17
CA TYR A 365 16.37 27.29 -7.82
C TYR A 365 17.15 28.58 -7.56
N ARG A 366 17.74 29.16 -8.61
CA ARG A 366 18.57 30.35 -8.55
C ARG A 366 18.04 31.40 -9.51
N SER A 367 18.26 32.67 -9.20
CA SER A 367 17.94 33.79 -10.09
C SER A 367 19.00 33.96 -11.20
N VAL A 368 19.38 32.87 -11.87
CA VAL A 368 20.49 32.83 -12.83
C VAL A 368 20.10 32.04 -14.05
N GLY A 369 20.39 32.57 -15.24
CA GLY A 369 20.16 31.90 -16.52
C GLY A 369 19.21 32.68 -17.43
N ARG A 370 19.26 32.36 -18.72
CA ARG A 370 18.49 33.02 -19.80
C ARG A 370 17.44 32.10 -20.43
N ILE A 371 17.25 30.92 -19.86
CA ILE A 371 16.24 29.97 -20.33
C ILE A 371 15.10 30.01 -19.34
N ASN A 372 13.87 30.16 -19.85
CA ASN A 372 12.68 30.20 -19.02
C ASN A 372 12.54 28.89 -18.22
N ALA A 373 12.48 29.03 -16.91
CA ALA A 373 12.24 27.94 -15.97
C ALA A 373 10.84 28.01 -15.36
N CYS A 374 10.09 29.10 -15.52
CA CYS A 374 8.74 29.22 -14.99
C CYS A 374 7.73 28.50 -15.91
N ARG A 375 6.75 27.84 -15.30
CA ARG A 375 5.64 27.18 -16.02
C ARG A 375 4.44 28.10 -16.25
N ALA A 376 4.35 29.18 -15.48
CA ALA A 376 3.20 30.08 -15.47
C ALA A 376 3.44 31.38 -16.26
N CYS A 377 4.70 31.73 -16.53
CA CYS A 377 5.02 32.99 -17.19
C CYS A 377 6.29 32.90 -18.02
N THR A 378 6.60 33.99 -18.72
CA THR A 378 7.76 34.15 -19.58
C THR A 378 8.96 34.81 -18.89
N LEU A 379 8.86 35.13 -17.59
CA LEU A 379 9.92 35.80 -16.83
C LEU A 379 11.19 34.94 -16.81
N LEU A 380 12.33 35.53 -17.19
CA LEU A 380 13.58 34.79 -17.19
C LEU A 380 14.17 34.72 -15.76
N PRO A 381 14.92 33.65 -15.41
CA PRO A 381 15.45 33.50 -14.06
C PRO A 381 16.34 34.66 -13.59
N ASN A 382 17.13 35.26 -14.49
CA ASN A 382 17.95 36.43 -14.18
C ASN A 382 17.15 37.71 -13.91
N GLU A 383 15.83 37.70 -14.12
CA GLU A 383 14.91 38.81 -13.89
C GLU A 383 14.01 38.58 -12.66
N TYR A 384 14.21 37.47 -11.93
CA TYR A 384 13.41 37.18 -10.74
C TYR A 384 13.62 38.21 -9.63
N GLU A 385 14.84 38.74 -9.49
CA GLU A 385 15.16 39.76 -8.48
C GLU A 385 14.40 41.07 -8.68
N SER A 386 13.98 41.40 -9.91
CA SER A 386 13.15 42.57 -10.19
C SER A 386 11.66 42.33 -9.90
N HIS A 387 11.25 41.11 -9.52
CA HIS A 387 9.86 40.72 -9.30
C HIS A 387 9.65 39.97 -7.97
N MET A 388 10.34 40.40 -6.92
CA MET A 388 10.37 39.73 -5.61
C MET A 388 9.10 39.94 -4.75
N THR A 389 8.24 40.91 -5.09
CA THR A 389 7.02 41.17 -4.31
C THR A 389 5.77 40.65 -5.03
N CYS A 390 4.79 40.21 -4.26
CA CYS A 390 3.52 39.70 -4.79
C CYS A 390 2.82 40.72 -5.72
N SER A 391 2.92 42.03 -5.44
CA SER A 391 2.31 43.05 -6.29
C SER A 391 2.99 43.15 -7.66
N MET A 392 4.32 43.10 -7.70
CA MET A 392 5.11 43.14 -8.94
C MET A 392 4.86 41.89 -9.78
N THR A 393 4.84 40.71 -9.15
CA THR A 393 4.50 39.46 -9.86
C THR A 393 3.08 39.51 -10.42
N ARG A 394 2.09 39.98 -9.63
CA ARG A 394 0.69 40.13 -10.11
C ARG A 394 0.58 41.10 -11.28
N SER A 395 1.27 42.24 -11.21
CA SER A 395 1.28 43.23 -12.29
C SER A 395 1.85 42.62 -13.59
N PHE A 396 3.00 41.95 -13.48
CA PHE A 396 3.63 41.25 -14.59
C PHE A 396 2.71 40.19 -15.23
N LEU A 397 2.10 39.32 -14.41
CA LEU A 397 1.19 38.28 -14.90
C LEU A 397 -0.05 38.87 -15.58
N LYS A 398 -0.63 39.94 -15.04
CA LYS A 398 -1.77 40.64 -15.65
C LYS A 398 -1.43 41.24 -17.01
N ASN A 399 -0.20 41.69 -17.21
CA ASN A 399 0.24 42.32 -18.46
C ASN A 399 0.59 41.29 -19.55
N ILE A 400 0.76 40.02 -19.20
CA ILE A 400 1.26 38.97 -20.11
C ILE A 400 0.16 38.01 -20.56
N LEU A 401 -0.88 37.78 -19.76
CA LEU A 401 -1.94 36.84 -20.13
C LEU A 401 -2.92 37.49 -21.11
N PRO A 402 -3.04 37.01 -22.37
CA PRO A 402 -4.30 37.11 -23.08
C PRO A 402 -5.35 36.36 -22.25
N SER A 403 -6.59 36.81 -22.31
CA SER A 403 -7.76 36.37 -21.53
C SER A 403 -8.13 34.87 -21.60
N GLU A 404 -7.28 33.99 -22.12
CA GLU A 404 -7.63 32.59 -22.43
C GLU A 404 -6.71 31.51 -21.82
N ILE A 405 -5.68 31.86 -21.05
CA ILE A 405 -4.87 30.85 -20.35
C ILE A 405 -5.07 31.00 -18.83
N ALA A 406 -6.22 30.50 -18.35
CA ALA A 406 -6.42 30.21 -16.94
C ALA A 406 -5.73 28.88 -16.60
N ILE A 407 -4.77 28.94 -15.67
CA ILE A 407 -4.18 27.76 -14.98
C ILE A 407 -5.22 27.14 -14.05
#